data_AF-A0A3M1N5W1-F1
#
_entry.id   AF-A0A3M1N5W1-F1
#
_cell.length_a   1.000
_cell.length_b   1.000
_cell.length_c   1.000
_cell.angle_alpha   90.00
_cell.angle_beta   90.00
_cell.angle_gamma   90.00
#
_symmetry.space_group_name_H-M   'P 1'
#
loop_
_entity.id
_entity.type
_entity.pdbx_description
1 polymer ?
#
loop_
_entity_poly.entity_id
_entity_poly.type
_entity_poly.pdbx_seq_one_letter_code
_entity_poly.pdbx_strand_id
1 'polypeptide(L)'
;MIGLRRFWNAFKNVAIFFSFIVNFVLLIVILLLLSVIFQITSGIAEPLLGGLYSSFVGLNQARIITVIDVNDTINVKDAIQVVDTITVKDTIPVVLNIPLQQNTVVTLTQPVPITANASFSLPGGGGSIRGNVAITLPQGLQLPVALNLNVPVDSSLPIDLKVPINLNVPVDLKVPVALKVPVNIPLEETQLNDVAKSLQDVIGPLTRVVTNLPKSWNEMWIVIGQILAGQPPDLLQENDFMRNPWPGFRTGPGATLPTFTPTALPPNATVIIVPPLEPTAPAPTATPTAIIPPTVTPVPPTPTLTIIDPSEYRSPTPTAP
;
A
#
# COMPACT_ATOMS: atom_id res chain seq x y z
N MET A 1 70.71 78.71 -17.15
CA MET A 1 69.85 77.57 -17.56
C MET A 1 70.34 76.17 -17.13
N ILE A 2 71.53 76.00 -16.54
CA ILE A 2 72.07 74.68 -16.13
C ILE A 2 71.39 74.10 -14.86
N GLY A 3 70.99 74.94 -13.90
CA GLY A 3 70.35 74.47 -12.66
C GLY A 3 69.01 73.78 -12.89
N LEU A 4 68.23 74.25 -13.87
CA LEU A 4 66.91 73.72 -14.18
C LEU A 4 66.98 72.30 -14.79
N ARG A 5 68.00 72.02 -15.61
CA ARG A 5 68.22 70.67 -16.19
C ARG A 5 68.64 69.64 -15.14
N ARG A 6 69.45 70.04 -14.15
CA ARG A 6 69.85 69.17 -13.03
C ARG A 6 68.66 68.84 -12.12
N PHE A 7 67.83 69.85 -11.82
CA PHE A 7 66.61 69.66 -11.05
C PHE A 7 65.60 68.75 -11.76
N TRP A 8 65.39 68.94 -13.06
CA TRP A 8 64.50 68.10 -13.87
C TRP A 8 64.95 66.63 -13.90
N ASN A 9 66.25 66.38 -14.04
CA ASN A 9 66.78 65.02 -14.03
C ASN A 9 66.63 64.35 -12.65
N ALA A 10 66.84 65.10 -11.56
CA ALA A 10 66.61 64.60 -10.20
C ALA A 10 65.12 64.28 -9.97
N PHE A 11 64.21 65.16 -10.41
CA PHE A 11 62.77 64.93 -10.33
C PHE A 11 62.33 63.70 -11.12
N LYS A 12 62.80 63.53 -12.37
CA LYS A 12 62.52 62.35 -13.19
C LYS A 12 62.96 61.06 -12.49
N ASN A 13 64.16 61.06 -11.89
CA ASN A 13 64.65 59.89 -11.16
C ASN A 13 63.80 59.58 -9.92
N VAL A 14 63.38 60.60 -9.16
CA VAL A 14 62.47 60.43 -8.02
C VAL A 14 61.11 59.91 -8.47
N ALA A 15 60.56 60.43 -9.58
CA ALA A 15 59.27 59.99 -10.12
C ALA A 15 59.33 58.53 -10.60
N ILE A 16 60.42 58.12 -11.26
CA ILE A 16 60.63 56.72 -11.69
C ILE A 16 60.75 55.81 -10.47
N PHE A 17 61.56 56.19 -9.46
CA PHE A 17 61.74 55.39 -8.26
C PHE A 17 60.44 55.27 -7.45
N PHE A 18 59.69 56.36 -7.33
CA PHE A 18 58.38 56.37 -6.68
C PHE A 18 57.37 55.49 -7.42
N SER A 19 57.28 55.59 -8.75
CA SER A 19 56.40 54.72 -9.55
C SER A 19 56.80 53.24 -9.43
N PHE A 20 58.10 52.94 -9.42
CA PHE A 20 58.59 51.59 -9.21
C PHE A 20 58.20 51.06 -7.83
N ILE A 21 58.36 51.85 -6.76
CA ILE A 21 57.94 51.47 -5.41
C ILE A 21 56.43 51.22 -5.35
N VAL A 22 55.62 52.15 -5.86
CA VAL A 22 54.16 52.02 -5.81
C VAL A 22 53.71 50.77 -6.57
N ASN A 23 54.27 50.52 -7.75
CA ASN A 23 53.94 49.32 -8.52
C ASN A 23 54.44 48.03 -7.85
N PHE A 24 55.61 48.07 -7.22
CA PHE A 24 56.14 46.93 -6.45
C PHE A 24 55.28 46.62 -5.23
N VAL A 25 54.84 47.64 -4.50
CA VAL A 25 53.90 47.50 -3.38
C VAL A 25 52.55 46.96 -3.89
N LEU A 26 52.03 47.49 -4.99
CA LEU A 26 50.79 46.98 -5.62
C LEU A 26 50.92 45.49 -5.97
N LEU A 27 52.06 45.09 -6.54
CA LEU A 27 52.33 43.69 -6.88
C LEU A 27 52.37 42.81 -5.63
N ILE A 28 53.02 43.25 -4.56
CA ILE A 28 53.00 42.54 -3.27
C ILE A 28 51.56 42.41 -2.75
N VAL A 29 50.76 43.48 -2.81
CA VAL A 29 49.36 43.45 -2.38
C VAL A 29 48.56 42.43 -3.18
N ILE A 30 48.74 42.37 -4.50
CA ILE A 30 48.10 41.37 -5.36
C ILE A 30 48.51 39.95 -4.96
N LEU A 31 49.81 39.71 -4.71
CA LEU A 31 50.29 38.39 -4.27
C LEU A 31 49.69 38.00 -2.91
N LEU A 32 49.59 38.93 -1.97
CA LEU A 32 48.95 38.67 -0.68
C LEU A 32 47.45 38.35 -0.84
N LEU A 33 46.73 39.10 -1.68
CA LEU A 33 45.32 38.83 -1.98
C LEU A 33 45.12 37.45 -2.63
N LEU A 34 45.97 37.08 -3.60
CA LEU A 34 45.95 35.74 -4.20
C LEU A 34 46.18 34.65 -3.16
N SER A 35 47.13 34.85 -2.25
CA SER A 35 47.37 33.91 -1.15
C SER A 35 46.15 33.72 -0.25
N VAL A 36 45.37 34.77 0.00
CA VAL A 36 44.11 34.69 0.77
C VAL A 36 43.03 33.98 -0.04
N ILE A 37 42.90 34.26 -1.34
CA ILE A 37 41.95 33.59 -2.23
C ILE A 37 42.20 32.07 -2.26
N PHE A 38 43.45 31.64 -2.29
CA PHE A 38 43.82 30.22 -2.22
C PHE A 38 43.37 29.55 -0.93
N GLN A 39 43.54 30.23 0.21
CA GLN A 39 43.07 29.72 1.51
C GLN A 39 41.54 29.61 1.55
N ILE A 40 40.82 30.60 1.00
CA ILE A 40 39.35 30.57 0.94
C ILE A 40 38.88 29.45 0.01
N THR A 41 39.51 29.30 -1.16
CA THR A 41 39.10 28.31 -2.16
C THR A 41 39.27 26.89 -1.63
N SER A 42 40.45 26.58 -1.08
CA SER A 42 40.78 25.24 -0.55
C SER A 42 40.16 24.94 0.82
N GLY A 43 40.08 25.94 1.70
CA GLY A 43 39.62 25.74 3.07
C GLY A 43 38.11 25.87 3.27
N ILE A 44 37.43 26.62 2.40
CA ILE A 44 36.03 27.00 2.60
C ILE A 44 35.18 26.68 1.36
N ALA A 45 35.52 27.25 0.20
CA ALA A 45 34.64 27.20 -0.97
C ALA A 45 34.47 25.77 -1.50
N GLU A 46 35.57 25.03 -1.66
CA GLU A 46 35.54 23.64 -2.12
C GLU A 46 34.77 22.69 -1.19
N PRO A 47 35.03 22.62 0.13
CA PRO A 47 34.29 21.73 1.00
C PRO A 47 32.81 22.11 1.14
N LEU A 48 32.48 23.41 1.12
CA LEU A 48 31.07 23.84 1.22
C LEU A 48 30.30 23.59 -0.07
N LEU A 49 30.83 24.01 -1.23
CA LEU A 49 30.14 23.85 -2.51
C LEU A 49 30.17 22.40 -2.99
N GLY A 50 31.27 21.68 -2.75
CA GLY A 50 31.36 20.24 -2.98
C GLY A 50 30.46 19.46 -2.03
N GLY A 51 30.47 19.77 -0.73
CA GLY A 51 29.59 19.16 0.26
C GLY A 51 28.10 19.39 -0.04
N LEU A 52 27.75 20.59 -0.49
CA LEU A 52 26.38 20.93 -0.87
C LEU A 52 25.95 20.21 -2.15
N TYR A 53 26.77 20.25 -3.21
CA TYR A 53 26.50 19.55 -4.46
C TYR A 53 26.36 18.04 -4.25
N SER A 54 27.29 17.43 -3.49
CA SER A 54 27.22 16.01 -3.15
C SER A 54 25.97 15.65 -2.36
N SER A 55 25.53 16.51 -1.44
CA SER A 55 24.29 16.31 -0.68
C SER A 55 23.05 16.32 -1.56
N PHE A 56 23.00 17.18 -2.59
CA PHE A 56 21.89 17.19 -3.54
C PHE A 56 21.89 15.97 -4.47
N VAL A 57 23.07 15.53 -4.91
CA VAL A 57 23.19 14.27 -5.67
C VAL A 57 22.76 13.09 -4.79
N GLY A 58 23.17 13.07 -3.52
CA GLY A 58 22.75 12.06 -2.55
C GLY A 58 21.25 12.09 -2.26
N LEU A 59 20.64 13.27 -2.21
CA LEU A 59 19.20 13.45 -2.02
C LEU A 59 18.40 12.95 -3.23
N ASN A 60 18.87 13.20 -4.45
CA ASN A 60 18.27 12.64 -5.66
C ASN A 60 18.29 11.11 -5.64
N GLN A 61 19.43 10.52 -5.27
CA GLN A 61 19.59 9.06 -5.23
C GLN A 61 18.88 8.40 -4.02
N ALA A 62 18.47 9.16 -3.01
CA ALA A 62 17.96 8.60 -1.75
C ALA A 62 16.56 7.96 -1.91
N ARG A 63 16.20 7.12 -0.93
CA ARG A 63 14.94 6.35 -0.93
C ARG A 63 14.20 6.50 0.38
N ILE A 64 12.88 6.66 0.31
CA ILE A 64 12.00 6.64 1.47
C ILE A 64 11.62 5.19 1.74
N ILE A 65 12.07 4.64 2.86
CA ILE A 65 11.71 3.31 3.34
C ILE A 65 10.86 3.49 4.58
N THR A 66 9.57 3.20 4.47
CA THR A 66 8.66 3.28 5.61
C THR A 66 7.57 2.23 5.53
N VAL A 67 6.89 1.98 6.64
CA VAL A 67 5.72 1.12 6.70
C VAL A 67 4.53 2.01 6.95
N ILE A 68 3.58 2.02 6.02
CA ILE A 68 2.33 2.77 6.15
C ILE A 68 1.34 1.85 6.87
N ASP A 69 0.86 2.28 8.04
CA ASP A 69 -0.21 1.62 8.76
C ASP A 69 -1.57 2.14 8.23
N VAL A 70 -2.31 1.29 7.52
CA VAL A 70 -3.67 1.55 7.05
C VAL A 70 -4.64 0.97 8.06
N ASN A 71 -5.30 1.83 8.82
CA ASN A 71 -6.35 1.46 9.77
C ASN A 71 -7.67 2.05 9.29
N ASP A 72 -8.56 1.21 8.80
CA ASP A 72 -9.88 1.61 8.31
C ASP A 72 -10.96 0.68 8.85
N THR A 73 -12.22 1.05 8.72
CA THR A 73 -13.37 0.23 9.11
C THR A 73 -14.38 0.19 7.98
N ILE A 74 -14.57 -0.99 7.41
CA ILE A 74 -15.58 -1.23 6.39
C ILE A 74 -16.93 -1.37 7.10
N ASN A 75 -17.89 -0.53 6.70
CA ASN A 75 -19.27 -0.61 7.19
C ASN A 75 -20.11 -1.37 6.17
N VAL A 76 -20.54 -2.58 6.52
CA VAL A 76 -21.45 -3.40 5.71
C VAL A 76 -22.86 -3.19 6.24
N LYS A 77 -23.68 -2.51 5.44
CA LYS A 77 -25.11 -2.32 5.70
C LYS A 77 -25.90 -3.12 4.67
N ASP A 78 -26.50 -4.21 5.11
CA ASP A 78 -27.31 -5.06 4.24
C ASP A 78 -28.63 -5.42 4.95
N ALA A 79 -29.61 -5.87 4.19
CA ALA A 79 -30.91 -6.26 4.71
C ALA A 79 -31.27 -7.65 4.23
N ILE A 80 -31.38 -8.60 5.17
CA ILE A 80 -31.78 -9.96 4.86
C ILE A 80 -33.31 -10.02 4.81
N GLN A 81 -33.85 -10.47 3.68
CA GLN A 81 -35.27 -10.72 3.49
C GLN A 81 -35.59 -12.17 3.82
N VAL A 82 -36.42 -12.38 4.84
CA VAL A 82 -36.96 -13.70 5.16
C VAL A 82 -38.40 -13.74 4.66
N VAL A 83 -38.61 -14.45 3.55
CA VAL A 83 -39.94 -14.72 2.98
C VAL A 83 -40.23 -16.21 3.15
N ASP A 84 -41.15 -16.52 4.05
CA ASP A 84 -41.55 -17.91 4.32
C ASP A 84 -43.06 -18.00 4.57
N THR A 85 -43.61 -19.19 4.54
CA THR A 85 -45.03 -19.44 4.85
C THR A 85 -45.15 -20.61 5.81
N ILE A 86 -45.59 -20.33 7.04
CA ILE A 86 -45.86 -21.37 8.02
C ILE A 86 -47.21 -21.99 7.68
N THR A 87 -47.24 -23.32 7.58
CA THR A 87 -48.47 -24.10 7.40
C THR A 87 -48.85 -24.73 8.73
N VAL A 88 -49.98 -24.32 9.29
CA VAL A 88 -50.55 -24.90 10.50
C VAL A 88 -51.68 -25.83 10.11
N LYS A 89 -51.50 -27.13 10.38
CA LYS A 89 -52.53 -28.15 10.19
C LYS A 89 -53.06 -28.57 11.54
N ASP A 90 -54.36 -28.41 11.74
CA ASP A 90 -55.03 -28.80 12.97
C ASP A 90 -56.39 -29.45 12.66
N THR A 91 -56.93 -30.19 13.60
CA THR A 91 -58.25 -30.82 13.49
C THR A 91 -59.09 -30.48 14.71
N ILE A 92 -60.23 -29.83 14.49
CA ILE A 92 -61.16 -29.54 15.57
C ILE A 92 -62.16 -30.70 15.67
N PRO A 93 -62.26 -31.38 16.84
CA PRO A 93 -63.30 -32.37 17.06
C PRO A 93 -64.65 -31.69 17.25
N VAL A 94 -65.63 -32.08 16.44
CA VAL A 94 -67.02 -31.63 16.54
C VAL A 94 -67.85 -32.79 17.05
N VAL A 95 -68.10 -32.79 18.36
CA VAL A 95 -69.01 -33.74 19.02
C VAL A 95 -70.29 -33.01 19.33
N LEU A 96 -71.31 -33.23 18.50
CA LEU A 96 -72.64 -32.65 18.68
C LEU A 96 -73.63 -33.77 18.96
N ASN A 97 -74.58 -33.50 19.83
CA ASN A 97 -75.68 -34.41 20.08
C ASN A 97 -77.00 -33.73 19.71
N ILE A 98 -77.67 -34.24 18.68
CA ILE A 98 -78.87 -33.64 18.09
C ILE A 98 -80.10 -34.37 18.65
N PRO A 99 -80.90 -33.74 19.53
CA PRO A 99 -82.16 -34.32 19.99
C PRO A 99 -83.21 -34.23 18.87
N LEU A 100 -83.77 -35.37 18.47
CA LEU A 100 -84.83 -35.50 17.50
C LEU A 100 -86.12 -35.93 18.19
N GLN A 101 -87.05 -34.98 18.35
CA GLN A 101 -88.36 -35.21 18.94
C GLN A 101 -89.44 -34.88 17.91
N GLN A 102 -89.97 -35.91 17.25
CA GLN A 102 -90.99 -35.74 16.19
C GLN A 102 -92.04 -36.84 16.22
N ASN A 103 -93.29 -36.49 15.95
CA ASN A 103 -94.36 -37.45 15.76
C ASN A 103 -94.32 -37.96 14.32
N THR A 104 -94.23 -39.29 14.14
CA THR A 104 -94.19 -39.94 12.83
C THR A 104 -95.19 -41.07 12.77
N VAL A 105 -95.65 -41.42 11.57
CA VAL A 105 -96.58 -42.54 11.37
C VAL A 105 -95.77 -43.74 10.89
N VAL A 106 -95.67 -44.77 11.73
CA VAL A 106 -95.02 -46.03 11.36
C VAL A 106 -96.05 -46.98 10.77
N THR A 107 -95.68 -47.74 9.75
CA THR A 107 -96.55 -48.77 9.17
C THR A 107 -96.13 -50.13 9.70
N LEU A 108 -97.09 -50.91 10.21
CA LEU A 108 -96.81 -52.26 10.69
C LEU A 108 -96.38 -53.17 9.52
N THR A 109 -95.19 -53.75 9.61
CA THR A 109 -94.64 -54.65 8.58
C THR A 109 -95.08 -56.11 8.77
N GLN A 110 -95.67 -56.45 9.91
CA GLN A 110 -96.17 -57.78 10.23
C GLN A 110 -97.41 -57.68 11.16
N PRO A 111 -98.30 -58.68 11.17
CA PRO A 111 -99.45 -58.68 12.07
C PRO A 111 -99.03 -58.72 13.55
N VAL A 112 -99.60 -57.84 14.37
CA VAL A 112 -99.28 -57.74 15.81
C VAL A 112 -100.50 -58.16 16.63
N PRO A 113 -100.46 -59.28 17.38
CA PRO A 113 -101.54 -59.68 18.26
C PRO A 113 -101.60 -58.79 19.50
N ILE A 114 -102.79 -58.29 19.83
CA ILE A 114 -103.08 -57.54 21.04
C ILE A 114 -104.18 -58.27 21.81
N THR A 115 -104.00 -58.44 23.11
CA THR A 115 -105.03 -58.96 24.00
C THR A 115 -105.49 -57.87 24.94
N ALA A 116 -106.78 -57.54 24.94
CA ALA A 116 -107.35 -56.53 25.81
C ALA A 116 -108.66 -57.03 26.44
N ASN A 117 -108.84 -56.73 27.73
CA ASN A 117 -110.06 -57.04 28.46
C ASN A 117 -111.19 -56.13 27.96
N ALA A 118 -112.30 -56.71 27.51
CA ALA A 118 -113.49 -55.98 27.07
C ALA A 118 -114.74 -56.44 27.83
N SER A 119 -115.69 -55.53 27.99
CA SER A 119 -117.02 -55.84 28.54
C SER A 119 -118.07 -55.64 27.46
N PHE A 120 -118.78 -56.71 27.13
CA PHE A 120 -119.89 -56.72 26.19
C PHE A 120 -121.21 -56.66 26.97
N SER A 121 -122.15 -55.80 26.58
CA SER A 121 -123.49 -55.75 27.16
C SER A 121 -124.50 -56.30 26.14
N LEU A 122 -125.26 -57.34 26.49
CA LEU A 122 -126.20 -57.98 25.56
C LEU A 122 -127.57 -57.28 25.60
N PRO A 123 -128.13 -56.85 24.44
CA PRO A 123 -129.45 -56.24 24.38
C PRO A 123 -130.58 -57.23 24.71
N GLY A 124 -131.65 -56.77 25.37
CA GLY A 124 -132.85 -57.59 25.67
C GLY A 124 -132.94 -58.15 27.10
N GLY A 125 -132.17 -57.61 28.05
CA GLY A 125 -132.19 -58.02 29.46
C GLY A 125 -131.24 -59.18 29.81
N GLY A 126 -130.37 -59.59 28.88
CA GLY A 126 -129.46 -60.75 29.02
C GLY A 126 -128.15 -60.51 29.78
N GLY A 127 -127.94 -59.36 30.43
CA GLY A 127 -126.76 -59.08 31.25
C GLY A 127 -125.50 -58.64 30.46
N SER A 128 -124.37 -58.52 31.16
CA SER A 128 -123.06 -58.11 30.58
C SER A 128 -121.98 -59.16 30.81
N ILE A 129 -121.24 -59.49 29.75
CA ILE A 129 -120.14 -60.46 29.75
C ILE A 129 -118.82 -59.69 29.72
N ARG A 130 -117.97 -59.92 30.71
CA ARG A 130 -116.58 -59.48 30.72
C ARG A 130 -115.70 -60.62 30.20
N GLY A 131 -114.98 -60.37 29.11
CA GLY A 131 -114.10 -61.34 28.49
C GLY A 131 -112.82 -60.70 27.98
N ASN A 132 -111.77 -61.50 27.80
CA ASN A 132 -110.55 -61.02 27.16
C ASN A 132 -110.69 -61.21 25.64
N VAL A 133 -110.40 -60.18 24.87
CA VAL A 133 -110.49 -60.21 23.40
C VAL A 133 -109.07 -60.16 22.84
N ALA A 134 -108.72 -61.15 22.03
CA ALA A 134 -107.50 -61.14 21.24
C ALA A 134 -107.82 -60.56 19.86
N ILE A 135 -107.28 -59.39 19.54
CA ILE A 135 -107.40 -58.73 18.24
C ILE A 135 -106.01 -58.67 17.63
N THR A 136 -105.84 -59.15 16.40
CA THR A 136 -104.57 -59.01 15.68
C THR A 136 -104.65 -57.81 14.77
N LEU A 137 -103.79 -56.81 14.99
CA LEU A 137 -103.67 -55.67 14.10
C LEU A 137 -103.04 -56.16 12.78
N PRO A 138 -103.68 -55.92 11.62
CA PRO A 138 -103.16 -56.39 10.34
C PRO A 138 -101.89 -55.63 9.94
N GLN A 139 -101.04 -56.31 9.18
CA GLN A 139 -99.94 -55.65 8.47
C GLN A 139 -100.49 -54.53 7.57
N GLY A 140 -99.73 -53.44 7.44
CA GLY A 140 -100.15 -52.25 6.70
C GLY A 140 -100.94 -51.23 7.51
N LEU A 141 -101.27 -51.50 8.78
CA LEU A 141 -101.87 -50.50 9.66
C LEU A 141 -100.86 -49.38 9.98
N GLN A 142 -101.26 -48.14 9.76
CA GLN A 142 -100.49 -46.94 10.06
C GLN A 142 -100.74 -46.52 11.51
N LEU A 143 -99.67 -46.46 12.31
CA LEU A 143 -99.71 -46.10 13.71
C LEU A 143 -98.90 -44.82 13.95
N PRO A 144 -99.53 -43.71 14.39
CA PRO A 144 -98.80 -42.54 14.83
C PRO A 144 -98.04 -42.83 16.13
N VAL A 145 -96.74 -42.54 16.14
CA VAL A 145 -95.84 -42.72 17.28
C VAL A 145 -95.00 -41.46 17.48
N ALA A 146 -94.71 -41.13 18.73
CA ALA A 146 -93.79 -40.04 19.08
C ALA A 146 -92.36 -40.59 19.14
N LEU A 147 -91.49 -40.11 18.28
CA LEU A 147 -90.09 -40.52 18.22
C LEU A 147 -89.25 -39.52 19.02
N ASN A 148 -88.57 -39.99 20.06
CA ASN A 148 -87.61 -39.22 20.84
C ASN A 148 -86.26 -39.94 20.78
N LEU A 149 -85.41 -39.51 19.86
CA LEU A 149 -84.08 -40.06 19.62
C LEU A 149 -83.03 -38.99 19.82
N ASN A 150 -81.83 -39.41 20.13
CA ASN A 150 -80.72 -38.51 20.43
C ASN A 150 -79.56 -38.97 19.55
N VAL A 151 -79.29 -38.22 18.48
CA VAL A 151 -78.37 -38.64 17.43
C VAL A 151 -76.99 -38.01 17.69
N PRO A 152 -75.98 -38.80 18.07
CA PRO A 152 -74.63 -38.31 18.20
C PRO A 152 -74.01 -38.12 16.82
N VAL A 153 -73.38 -36.97 16.60
CA VAL A 153 -72.53 -36.67 15.46
C VAL A 153 -71.14 -36.44 16.01
N ASP A 154 -70.22 -37.32 15.64
CA ASP A 154 -68.79 -37.19 15.92
C ASP A 154 -68.07 -37.07 14.58
N SER A 155 -67.51 -35.89 14.32
CA SER A 155 -66.79 -35.59 13.09
C SER A 155 -65.62 -34.66 13.38
N SER A 156 -64.52 -34.80 12.65
CA SER A 156 -63.38 -33.90 12.74
C SER A 156 -63.38 -32.94 11.56
N LEU A 157 -63.17 -31.65 11.84
CA LEU A 157 -63.02 -30.63 10.82
C LEU A 157 -61.52 -30.31 10.64
N PRO A 158 -60.93 -30.58 9.46
CA PRO A 158 -59.54 -30.22 9.20
C PRO A 158 -59.41 -28.71 8.94
N ILE A 159 -58.38 -28.11 9.51
CA ILE A 159 -57.98 -26.72 9.27
C ILE A 159 -56.58 -26.73 8.66
N ASP A 160 -56.41 -26.02 7.55
CA ASP A 160 -55.13 -25.74 6.91
C ASP A 160 -54.96 -24.22 6.80
N LEU A 161 -54.19 -23.65 7.71
CA LEU A 161 -53.92 -22.21 7.76
C LEU A 161 -52.50 -21.93 7.28
N LYS A 162 -52.38 -21.11 6.24
CA LYS A 162 -51.10 -20.62 5.71
C LYS A 162 -50.88 -19.19 6.19
N VAL A 163 -49.85 -18.99 7.00
CA VAL A 163 -49.48 -17.67 7.52
C VAL A 163 -48.20 -17.21 6.81
N PRO A 164 -48.28 -16.17 5.94
CA PRO A 164 -47.09 -15.63 5.29
C PRO A 164 -46.27 -14.80 6.27
N ILE A 165 -44.95 -14.95 6.21
CA ILE A 165 -43.97 -14.17 6.97
C ILE A 165 -43.12 -13.40 5.97
N ASN A 166 -43.03 -12.08 6.19
CA ASN A 166 -42.12 -11.22 5.46
C ASN A 166 -41.37 -10.36 6.49
N LEU A 167 -40.14 -10.76 6.80
CA LEU A 167 -39.29 -10.08 7.77
C LEU A 167 -38.07 -9.47 7.09
N ASN A 168 -37.88 -8.18 7.34
CA ASN A 168 -36.68 -7.44 6.95
C ASN A 168 -35.75 -7.32 8.15
N VAL A 169 -34.62 -8.03 8.14
CA VAL A 169 -33.64 -7.96 9.23
C VAL A 169 -32.45 -7.09 8.79
N PRO A 170 -32.26 -5.89 9.38
CA PRO A 170 -31.11 -5.06 9.05
C PRO A 170 -29.83 -5.64 9.68
N VAL A 171 -28.77 -5.71 8.89
CA VAL A 171 -27.42 -6.09 9.32
C VAL A 171 -26.54 -4.85 9.22
N ASP A 172 -25.97 -4.43 10.36
CA ASP A 172 -24.95 -3.37 10.42
C ASP A 172 -23.68 -3.98 11.04
N LEU A 173 -22.74 -4.34 10.18
CA LEU A 173 -21.48 -4.95 10.57
C LEU A 173 -20.32 -4.00 10.29
N LYS A 174 -19.51 -3.75 11.32
CA LYS A 174 -18.27 -2.98 11.21
C LYS A 174 -17.09 -3.92 11.24
N VAL A 175 -16.38 -4.02 10.12
CA VAL A 175 -15.18 -4.87 10.00
C VAL A 175 -13.94 -3.97 10.06
N PRO A 176 -13.14 -4.04 11.13
CA PRO A 176 -11.87 -3.31 11.19
C PRO A 176 -10.86 -3.95 10.24
N VAL A 177 -10.17 -3.12 9.46
CA VAL A 177 -9.07 -3.50 8.57
C VAL A 177 -7.82 -2.79 9.07
N ALA A 178 -6.81 -3.57 9.46
CA ALA A 178 -5.49 -3.07 9.82
C ALA A 178 -4.46 -3.73 8.89
N LEU A 179 -3.88 -2.95 7.97
CA LEU A 179 -2.91 -3.42 6.99
C LEU A 179 -1.62 -2.61 7.12
N LYS A 180 -0.48 -3.30 7.18
CA LYS A 180 0.84 -2.67 7.14
C LYS A 180 1.42 -2.82 5.75
N VAL A 181 1.56 -1.72 5.02
CA VAL A 181 2.12 -1.70 3.67
C VAL A 181 3.55 -1.18 3.72
N PRO A 182 4.58 -2.02 3.50
CA PRO A 182 5.94 -1.54 3.33
C PRO A 182 6.04 -0.78 2.00
N VAL A 183 6.53 0.46 2.05
CA VAL A 183 6.77 1.28 0.87
C VAL A 183 8.26 1.58 0.73
N ASN A 184 8.73 1.54 -0.52
CA ASN A 184 10.08 1.91 -0.90
C ASN A 184 9.98 2.88 -2.09
N ILE A 185 10.16 4.17 -1.84
CA ILE A 185 9.96 5.23 -2.83
C ILE A 185 11.32 5.85 -3.16
N PRO A 186 11.89 5.61 -4.35
CA PRO A 186 13.09 6.33 -4.81
C PRO A 186 12.77 7.82 -4.97
N LEU A 187 13.59 8.69 -4.39
CA LEU A 187 13.36 10.14 -4.46
C LEU A 187 13.54 10.68 -5.89
N GLU A 188 14.37 10.03 -6.71
CA GLU A 188 14.51 10.32 -8.14
C GLU A 188 13.20 10.23 -8.93
N GLU A 189 12.24 9.44 -8.46
CA GLU A 189 10.90 9.29 -9.07
C GLU A 189 9.86 10.25 -8.47
N THR A 190 10.25 11.07 -7.48
CA THR A 190 9.34 12.00 -6.81
C THR A 190 9.52 13.42 -7.32
N GLN A 191 8.53 14.28 -7.05
CA GLN A 191 8.64 15.72 -7.30
C GLN A 191 9.78 16.40 -6.54
N LEU A 192 10.31 15.77 -5.48
CA LEU A 192 11.48 16.29 -4.77
C LEU A 192 12.75 16.22 -5.63
N ASN A 193 12.81 15.30 -6.61
CA ASN A 193 13.90 15.24 -7.57
C ASN A 193 14.02 16.53 -8.37
N ASP A 194 12.91 17.12 -8.82
CA ASP A 194 12.94 18.36 -9.62
C ASP A 194 13.64 19.49 -8.86
N VAL A 195 13.36 19.60 -7.56
CA VAL A 195 14.04 20.57 -6.67
C VAL A 195 15.52 20.22 -6.49
N ALA A 196 15.83 18.94 -6.26
CA ALA A 196 17.20 18.47 -6.10
C ALA A 196 18.05 18.72 -7.36
N LYS A 197 17.49 18.46 -8.54
CA LYS A 197 18.12 18.66 -9.85
C LYS A 197 18.28 20.14 -10.16
N SER A 198 17.26 20.96 -9.89
CA SER A 198 17.37 22.42 -10.02
C SER A 198 18.51 22.98 -9.17
N LEU A 199 18.65 22.51 -7.93
CA LEU A 199 19.75 22.92 -7.06
C LEU A 199 21.11 22.41 -7.57
N GLN A 200 21.18 21.20 -8.12
CA GLN A 200 22.38 20.68 -8.79
C GLN A 200 22.76 21.51 -10.02
N ASP A 201 21.80 21.93 -10.82
CA ASP A 201 22.03 22.72 -12.04
C ASP A 201 22.56 24.13 -11.69
N VAL A 202 22.09 24.72 -10.59
CA VAL A 202 22.55 26.04 -10.12
C VAL A 202 23.95 25.96 -9.51
N ILE A 203 24.23 24.92 -8.71
CA ILE A 203 25.48 24.81 -7.96
C ILE A 203 26.59 24.13 -8.77
N GLY A 204 26.23 23.23 -9.70
CA GLY A 204 27.17 22.44 -10.51
C GLY A 204 28.24 23.28 -11.21
N PRO A 205 27.89 24.35 -11.96
CA PRO A 205 28.88 25.22 -12.61
C PRO A 205 29.82 25.89 -11.61
N LEU A 206 29.31 26.34 -10.46
CA LEU A 206 30.11 26.99 -9.42
C LEU A 206 31.09 26.02 -8.79
N THR A 207 30.64 24.80 -8.49
CA THR A 207 31.50 23.76 -7.92
C THR A 207 32.59 23.35 -8.92
N ARG A 208 32.32 23.28 -10.23
CA ARG A 208 33.35 23.00 -11.26
C ARG A 208 34.43 24.08 -11.30
N VAL A 209 34.02 25.35 -11.33
CA VAL A 209 34.99 26.46 -11.31
C VAL A 209 35.86 26.39 -10.06
N VAL A 210 35.25 26.27 -8.88
CA VAL A 210 35.99 26.26 -7.61
C VAL A 210 36.94 25.08 -7.46
N THR A 211 36.56 23.91 -7.96
CA THR A 211 37.40 22.70 -7.89
C THR A 211 38.55 22.71 -8.90
N ASN A 212 38.38 23.38 -10.06
CA ASN A 212 39.39 23.51 -11.10
C ASN A 212 40.29 24.76 -10.96
N LEU A 213 39.99 25.66 -10.02
CA LEU A 213 40.84 26.82 -9.74
C LEU A 213 42.14 26.40 -9.02
N PRO A 214 43.28 27.06 -9.32
CA PRO A 214 44.54 26.79 -8.64
C PRO A 214 44.44 27.14 -7.15
N LYS A 215 44.88 26.21 -6.29
CA LYS A 215 44.78 26.31 -4.83
C LYS A 215 46.11 26.66 -4.17
N SER A 216 47.19 26.68 -4.94
CA SER A 216 48.54 26.92 -4.44
C SER A 216 49.38 27.68 -5.46
N TRP A 217 50.48 28.29 -4.98
CA TRP A 217 51.45 28.94 -5.86
C TRP A 217 52.04 27.99 -6.89
N ASN A 218 52.21 26.71 -6.56
CA ASN A 218 52.73 25.70 -7.49
C ASN A 218 51.77 25.47 -8.67
N GLU A 219 50.48 25.29 -8.38
CA GLU A 219 49.44 25.15 -9.40
C GLU A 219 49.27 26.42 -10.24
N MET A 220 49.36 27.59 -9.60
CA MET A 220 49.28 28.88 -10.30
C MET A 220 50.40 29.02 -11.34
N TRP A 221 51.64 28.61 -11.03
CA TRP A 221 52.73 28.63 -12.02
C TRP A 221 52.48 27.67 -13.19
N ILE A 222 51.85 26.52 -12.93
CA ILE A 222 51.46 25.57 -13.99
C ILE A 222 50.41 26.20 -14.90
N VAL A 223 49.36 26.81 -14.34
CA VAL A 223 48.30 27.50 -15.09
C VAL A 223 48.87 28.66 -15.92
N ILE A 224 49.77 29.46 -15.36
CA ILE A 224 50.43 30.54 -16.09
C ILE A 224 51.22 29.96 -17.28
N GLY A 225 51.99 28.89 -17.07
CA GLY A 225 52.72 28.21 -18.13
C GLY A 225 51.81 27.70 -19.26
N GLN A 226 50.66 27.14 -18.91
CA GLN A 226 49.63 26.67 -19.85
C GLN A 226 49.02 27.81 -20.67
N ILE A 227 48.70 28.95 -20.04
CA ILE A 227 48.19 30.15 -20.73
C ILE A 227 49.23 30.69 -21.71
N LEU A 228 50.50 30.77 -21.30
CA LEU A 228 51.59 31.22 -22.17
C LEU A 228 51.85 30.26 -23.34
N ALA A 229 51.60 28.95 -23.15
CA ALA A 229 51.69 27.94 -24.19
C ALA A 229 50.47 27.91 -25.15
N GLY A 230 49.47 28.77 -24.92
CA GLY A 230 48.24 28.83 -25.75
C GLY A 230 47.21 27.75 -25.41
N GLN A 231 47.33 27.09 -24.25
CA GLN A 231 46.41 26.06 -23.79
C GLN A 231 45.79 26.48 -22.45
N PRO A 232 44.88 27.47 -22.40
CA PRO A 232 44.28 27.89 -21.13
C PRO A 232 43.50 26.74 -20.48
N PRO A 233 43.59 26.57 -19.15
CA PRO A 233 42.81 25.55 -18.45
C PRO A 233 41.31 25.80 -18.57
N ASP A 234 40.55 24.74 -18.83
CA ASP A 234 39.09 24.79 -18.87
C ASP A 234 38.53 24.65 -17.44
N LEU A 235 38.06 25.77 -16.89
CA LEU A 235 37.50 25.82 -15.54
C LEU A 235 36.17 25.06 -15.40
N LEU A 236 35.50 24.75 -16.52
CA LEU A 236 34.24 24.02 -16.53
C LEU A 236 34.41 22.52 -16.85
N GLN A 237 35.66 22.08 -17.01
CA GLN A 237 35.98 20.68 -17.26
C GLN A 237 35.47 19.80 -16.12
N GLU A 238 34.94 18.64 -16.49
CA GLU A 238 34.54 17.62 -15.53
C GLU A 238 35.77 17.03 -14.83
N ASN A 239 35.74 16.95 -13.51
CA ASN A 239 36.80 16.40 -12.68
C ASN A 239 36.34 15.16 -11.90
N ASP A 240 37.26 14.47 -11.24
CA ASP A 240 37.00 13.20 -10.55
C ASP A 240 35.90 13.30 -9.49
N PHE A 241 35.81 14.46 -8.82
CA PHE A 241 34.75 14.74 -7.87
C PHE A 241 33.37 14.77 -8.54
N MET A 242 33.24 15.37 -9.73
CA MET A 242 31.98 15.44 -10.47
C MET A 242 31.52 14.07 -10.99
N ARG A 243 32.46 13.16 -11.26
CA ARG A 243 32.15 11.80 -11.73
C ARG A 243 31.53 10.93 -10.64
N ASN A 244 31.94 11.11 -9.39
CA ASN A 244 31.38 10.39 -8.25
C ASN A 244 31.27 11.30 -7.01
N PRO A 245 30.33 12.27 -7.03
CA PRO A 245 30.23 13.28 -5.98
C PRO A 245 29.63 12.71 -4.69
N TRP A 246 28.93 11.57 -4.75
CA TRP A 246 28.23 10.98 -3.62
C TRP A 246 28.77 9.58 -3.28
N PRO A 247 29.35 9.37 -2.08
CA PRO A 247 29.94 8.08 -1.70
C PRO A 247 28.90 7.01 -1.29
N GLY A 248 27.59 7.26 -1.43
CA GLY A 248 26.52 6.28 -1.20
C GLY A 248 25.76 6.43 0.12
N PHE A 249 24.67 5.65 0.24
CA PHE A 249 23.71 5.70 1.35
C PHE A 249 24.31 5.25 2.68
N ARG A 250 23.97 5.92 3.77
CA ARG A 250 24.46 5.62 5.12
C ARG A 250 23.39 5.19 6.12
N THR A 251 22.11 5.11 5.73
CA THR A 251 21.01 4.74 6.63
C THR A 251 19.94 3.90 5.94
N GLY A 252 19.62 2.80 6.60
CA GLY A 252 18.54 1.84 6.34
C GLY A 252 18.44 0.92 7.56
N PRO A 253 17.33 0.19 7.78
CA PRO A 253 17.21 -0.69 8.96
C PRO A 253 18.39 -1.68 9.00
N GLY A 254 19.35 -1.46 9.91
CA GLY A 254 20.55 -2.30 10.08
C GLY A 254 21.94 -1.70 9.79
N ALA A 255 22.09 -0.43 9.43
CA ALA A 255 23.42 0.17 9.16
C ALA A 255 23.99 0.94 10.37
N THR A 256 25.16 0.52 10.88
CA THR A 256 25.94 1.27 11.89
C THR A 256 26.54 2.54 11.28
N LEU A 257 26.46 3.66 12.01
CA LEU A 257 26.95 4.98 11.58
C LEU A 257 28.50 4.99 11.46
N PRO A 258 29.10 5.25 10.29
CA PRO A 258 30.47 5.70 10.25
C PRO A 258 30.51 7.22 10.43
N THR A 259 31.30 7.66 11.41
CA THR A 259 31.75 9.04 11.60
C THR A 259 32.06 9.70 10.26
N PHE A 260 31.55 10.91 10.04
CA PHE A 260 32.01 11.77 8.96
C PHE A 260 33.48 12.11 9.21
N THR A 261 34.40 11.32 8.68
CA THR A 261 35.75 11.80 8.40
C THR A 261 35.65 12.46 7.03
N PRO A 262 35.66 13.80 6.91
CA PRO A 262 35.87 14.43 5.62
C PRO A 262 37.12 13.81 5.01
N THR A 263 37.07 13.45 3.73
CA THR A 263 38.20 12.93 2.98
C THR A 263 39.41 13.82 3.26
N ALA A 264 40.35 13.33 4.06
CA ALA A 264 41.62 13.99 4.24
C ALA A 264 42.27 14.06 2.85
N LEU A 265 42.76 15.25 2.49
CA LEU A 265 43.60 15.46 1.32
C LEU A 265 44.61 14.32 1.19
N PRO A 266 44.86 13.77 -0.01
CA PRO A 266 45.93 12.80 -0.19
C PRO A 266 47.25 13.42 0.32
N PRO A 267 48.00 12.75 1.21
CA PRO A 267 49.25 13.25 1.72
C PRO A 267 50.34 13.01 0.67
N ASN A 268 50.30 13.76 -0.45
CA ASN A 268 51.41 13.77 -1.40
C ASN A 268 52.38 14.93 -1.14
N ALA A 269 52.65 15.19 0.14
CA ALA A 269 53.91 15.78 0.57
C ALA A 269 54.85 14.64 0.98
N THR A 270 55.39 13.91 0.00
CA THR A 270 56.61 13.14 0.23
C THR A 270 57.75 14.14 0.40
N VAL A 271 57.91 14.65 1.62
CA VAL A 271 59.16 15.31 2.02
C VAL A 271 60.21 14.20 2.01
N ILE A 272 61.07 14.20 1.00
CA ILE A 272 62.28 13.40 0.98
C ILE A 272 63.18 13.96 2.09
N ILE A 273 63.09 13.38 3.28
CA ILE A 273 64.11 13.57 4.31
C ILE A 273 65.21 12.57 3.98
N VAL A 274 66.30 13.06 3.38
CA VAL A 274 67.57 12.33 3.25
C VAL A 274 68.30 12.41 4.60
N PRO A 275 68.52 11.31 5.33
CA PRO A 275 69.52 11.28 6.39
C PRO A 275 70.93 11.06 5.81
N PRO A 276 72.00 11.53 6.49
CA PRO A 276 73.32 11.70 5.92
C PRO A 276 74.10 10.38 5.74
N LEU A 277 74.98 10.39 4.75
CA LEU A 277 75.90 9.32 4.34
C LEU A 277 77.03 9.08 5.38
N GLU A 278 77.30 7.82 5.71
CA GLU A 278 78.64 7.33 6.07
C GLU A 278 78.90 5.93 5.44
N PRO A 279 80.19 5.55 5.22
CA PRO A 279 80.63 4.81 4.02
C PRO A 279 80.98 3.33 4.28
N THR A 280 81.45 2.65 3.22
CA THR A 280 82.06 1.28 3.09
C THR A 280 81.09 0.12 2.87
N ALA A 281 81.27 -0.84 1.93
CA ALA A 281 82.18 -1.14 0.81
C ALA A 281 81.49 -2.25 -0.07
N PRO A 282 82.06 -2.77 -1.18
CA PRO A 282 81.34 -2.99 -2.45
C PRO A 282 80.60 -4.34 -2.65
N ALA A 283 79.73 -4.32 -3.67
CA ALA A 283 78.96 -5.42 -4.24
C ALA A 283 79.78 -6.63 -4.73
N PRO A 284 79.10 -7.77 -4.99
CA PRO A 284 79.35 -8.51 -6.22
C PRO A 284 78.08 -8.74 -7.07
N THR A 285 78.23 -8.35 -8.33
CA THR A 285 77.72 -8.86 -9.62
C THR A 285 76.53 -9.83 -9.67
N ALA A 286 75.55 -9.44 -10.49
CA ALA A 286 74.32 -10.12 -10.87
C ALA A 286 74.49 -11.38 -11.74
N THR A 287 73.49 -12.26 -11.71
CA THR A 287 73.09 -13.15 -12.80
C THR A 287 71.55 -13.38 -12.71
N PRO A 288 70.78 -13.39 -13.82
CA PRO A 288 69.34 -13.10 -13.79
C PRO A 288 68.47 -14.34 -13.54
N THR A 289 67.49 -14.20 -12.64
CA THR A 289 66.42 -15.19 -12.43
C THR A 289 65.17 -14.76 -13.21
N ALA A 290 64.57 -15.73 -13.90
CA ALA A 290 63.48 -15.61 -14.84
C ALA A 290 62.22 -14.92 -14.30
N ILE A 291 61.60 -14.11 -15.17
CA ILE A 291 60.29 -13.49 -14.98
C ILE A 291 59.22 -14.55 -15.27
N ILE A 292 58.42 -14.92 -14.27
CA ILE A 292 57.20 -15.71 -14.45
C ILE A 292 56.04 -14.70 -14.59
N PRO A 293 55.26 -14.70 -15.68
CA PRO A 293 54.07 -13.86 -15.79
C PRO A 293 52.92 -14.43 -14.93
N PRO A 294 52.05 -13.60 -14.33
CA PRO A 294 50.91 -14.11 -13.57
C PRO A 294 49.86 -14.72 -14.51
N THR A 295 49.48 -15.96 -14.19
CA THR A 295 48.36 -16.71 -14.75
C THR A 295 47.04 -15.94 -14.61
N VAL A 296 46.38 -15.66 -15.74
CA VAL A 296 45.02 -15.13 -15.78
C VAL A 296 44.04 -16.31 -15.77
N THR A 297 43.24 -16.43 -14.73
CA THR A 297 42.11 -17.36 -14.70
C THR A 297 40.92 -16.72 -15.42
N PRO A 298 40.30 -17.35 -16.44
CA PRO A 298 39.12 -16.78 -17.10
C PRO A 298 37.87 -16.90 -16.20
N VAL A 299 37.17 -15.78 -16.04
CA VAL A 299 35.83 -15.70 -15.44
C VAL A 299 34.80 -16.30 -16.42
N PRO A 300 33.86 -17.15 -16.00
CA PRO A 300 32.83 -17.70 -16.89
C PRO A 300 31.81 -16.63 -17.31
N PRO A 301 31.20 -16.72 -18.50
CA PRO A 301 30.24 -15.71 -18.97
C PRO A 301 28.92 -15.79 -18.18
N THR A 302 28.46 -14.64 -17.69
CA THR A 302 27.13 -14.41 -17.11
C THR A 302 26.04 -14.59 -18.17
N PRO A 303 24.91 -15.28 -17.89
CA PRO A 303 23.85 -15.49 -18.88
C PRO A 303 23.15 -14.18 -19.26
N THR A 304 22.99 -13.96 -20.57
CA THR A 304 22.22 -12.84 -21.14
C THR A 304 20.72 -13.11 -20.96
N LEU A 305 20.04 -12.26 -20.18
CA LEU A 305 18.58 -12.20 -20.18
C LEU A 305 18.12 -11.49 -21.45
N THR A 306 17.37 -12.20 -22.30
CA THR A 306 16.71 -11.62 -23.47
C THR A 306 15.43 -10.93 -23.00
N ILE A 307 15.35 -9.62 -23.16
CA ILE A 307 14.13 -8.84 -22.91
C ILE A 307 13.21 -9.07 -24.11
N ILE A 308 12.04 -9.66 -23.86
CA ILE A 308 10.96 -9.78 -24.86
C ILE A 308 10.21 -8.44 -24.88
N ASP A 309 9.98 -7.90 -26.08
CA ASP A 309 9.28 -6.65 -26.33
C ASP A 309 7.80 -6.76 -25.88
N PRO A 310 7.27 -5.82 -25.08
CA PRO A 310 5.88 -5.84 -24.62
C PRO A 310 4.83 -5.67 -25.74
N SER A 311 5.23 -5.41 -26.99
CA SER A 311 4.31 -5.32 -28.14
C SER A 311 3.85 -6.68 -28.69
N GLU A 312 4.42 -7.82 -28.24
CA GLU A 312 3.98 -9.17 -28.67
C GLU A 312 2.87 -9.79 -27.81
N TYR A 313 2.36 -9.09 -26.78
CA TYR A 313 1.29 -9.63 -25.94
C TYR A 313 -0.09 -9.51 -26.60
N ARG A 314 -0.44 -10.43 -27.50
CA ARG A 314 -1.85 -10.63 -27.90
C ARG A 314 -2.61 -11.34 -26.77
N SER A 315 -3.57 -10.64 -26.16
CA SER A 315 -4.54 -11.23 -25.23
C SER A 315 -5.28 -12.41 -25.89
N PRO A 316 -5.43 -13.56 -25.21
CA PRO A 316 -6.37 -14.58 -25.66
C PRO A 316 -7.81 -14.06 -25.47
N THR A 317 -8.54 -13.98 -26.58
CA THR A 317 -9.98 -13.67 -26.60
C THR A 317 -10.76 -14.73 -25.81
N PRO A 318 -11.68 -14.35 -24.92
CA PRO A 318 -12.56 -15.30 -24.26
C PRO A 318 -13.62 -15.78 -25.26
N THR A 319 -13.57 -17.06 -25.63
CA THR A 319 -14.68 -17.72 -26.32
C THR A 319 -15.72 -18.12 -25.29
N ALA A 320 -16.95 -17.64 -25.44
CA ALA A 320 -18.15 -18.10 -24.76
C ALA A 320 -19.32 -18.06 -25.76
N PRO A 321 -20.41 -18.83 -25.58
CA PRO A 321 -20.68 -19.80 -24.52
C PRO A 321 -20.47 -21.27 -24.94
#